data_AF-A0A925MJ49-F1
#
_entry.id   AF-A0A925MJ49-F1
#
_cell.length_a   1.000
_cell.length_b   1.000
_cell.length_c   1.000
_cell.angle_alpha   90.00
_cell.angle_beta   90.00
_cell.angle_gamma   90.00
#
_symmetry.space_group_name_H-M   'P 1'
#
loop_
_entity.id
_entity.type
_entity.pdbx_description
1 polymer ?
#
loop_
_entity_poly.entity_id
_entity_poly.type
_entity_poly.pdbx_seq_one_letter_code
_entity_poly.pdbx_strand_id
1 'polypeptide(L)'
;MNDSEQKLRQVLGEFECQTGTLHRADGEWLYLVSQVGVPEFLLEKISKIPFGKGIAGVAAERREAVELCNLQEDLGGVAKEDARKTGVSGSLAVPILSADGAKVLGTIGIGKVTAYQFSEVEKERLAAIGRSFIEML
;
A
#
# COMPACT_ATOMS: atom_id res chain seq x y z
N MET A 1 10.71 5.40 18.28
CA MET A 1 10.17 5.55 16.90
C MET A 1 11.33 5.26 15.97
N ASN A 2 11.20 4.30 15.05
CA ASN A 2 12.26 4.01 14.09
C ASN A 2 12.17 4.98 12.89
N ASP A 3 13.28 5.16 12.16
CA ASP A 3 13.38 6.16 11.09
C ASP A 3 12.35 5.92 9.97
N SER A 4 12.02 4.65 9.71
CA SER A 4 11.03 4.26 8.70
C SER A 4 9.61 4.65 9.07
N GLU A 5 9.19 4.50 10.34
CA GLU A 5 7.89 4.99 10.81
C GLU A 5 7.80 6.52 10.75
N GLN A 6 8.84 7.24 11.17
CA GLN A 6 8.86 8.70 11.09
C GLN A 6 8.68 9.20 9.66
N LYS A 7 9.43 8.61 8.73
CA LYS A 7 9.35 8.95 7.32
C LYS A 7 7.99 8.58 6.74
N LEU A 8 7.45 7.42 7.09
CA LEU A 8 6.11 7.01 6.69
C LEU A 8 5.04 8.02 7.15
N ARG A 9 5.14 8.54 8.39
CA ARG A 9 4.25 9.61 8.88
C ARG A 9 4.33 10.90 8.05
N GLN A 10 5.51 11.28 7.56
CA GLN A 10 5.67 12.44 6.68
C GLN A 10 4.95 12.22 5.35
N VAL A 11 5.08 11.04 4.75
CA VAL A 11 4.34 10.65 3.55
C VAL A 11 2.84 10.71 3.81
N LEU A 12 2.36 10.16 4.92
CA LEU A 12 0.94 10.23 5.25
C LEU A 12 0.43 11.66 5.40
N GLY A 13 1.24 12.57 5.94
CA GLY A 13 0.93 14.00 5.97
C GLY A 13 0.84 14.64 4.59
N GLU A 14 1.78 14.30 3.68
CA GLU A 14 1.79 14.81 2.29
C GLU A 14 0.56 14.38 1.49
N PHE A 15 0.05 13.17 1.73
CA PHE A 15 -1.11 12.61 1.00
C PHE A 15 -2.44 12.70 1.78
N GLU A 16 -2.45 13.33 2.96
CA GLU A 16 -3.61 13.39 3.87
C GLU A 16 -4.22 12.01 4.17
N CYS A 17 -3.36 11.01 4.36
CA CYS A 17 -3.74 9.63 4.65
C CYS A 17 -3.63 9.32 6.15
N GLN A 18 -4.46 8.41 6.64
CA GLN A 18 -4.50 8.04 8.07
C GLN A 18 -3.73 6.76 8.34
N THR A 19 -3.58 5.90 7.33
CA THR A 19 -2.91 4.61 7.46
C THR A 19 -1.81 4.47 6.44
N GLY A 20 -0.73 3.79 6.81
CA GLY A 20 0.36 3.48 5.90
C GLY A 20 1.12 2.23 6.32
N THR A 21 1.73 1.57 5.34
CA THR A 21 2.56 0.38 5.54
C THR A 21 3.78 0.43 4.66
N LEU A 22 4.89 -0.08 5.18
CA LEU A 22 6.11 -0.37 4.44
C LEU A 22 6.42 -1.86 4.60
N HIS A 23 6.64 -2.54 3.48
CA HIS A 23 7.04 -3.94 3.46
C HIS A 23 8.34 -4.12 2.69
N ARG A 24 9.21 -5.01 3.16
CA ARG A 24 10.38 -5.53 2.43
C ARG A 24 9.99 -6.80 1.69
N ALA A 25 10.43 -6.93 0.44
CA ALA A 25 10.34 -8.17 -0.31
C ALA A 25 11.47 -9.15 0.06
N ASP A 26 11.13 -10.42 0.21
CA ASP A 26 12.07 -11.54 0.30
C ASP A 26 11.45 -12.73 -0.46
N GLY A 27 12.02 -13.04 -1.62
CA GLY A 27 11.40 -13.91 -2.63
C GLY A 27 10.06 -13.34 -3.10
N GLU A 28 9.03 -14.18 -3.08
CA GLU A 28 7.64 -13.81 -3.45
C GLU A 28 6.81 -13.40 -2.23
N TRP A 29 7.45 -12.94 -1.16
CA TRP A 29 6.81 -12.52 0.09
C TRP A 29 7.18 -11.11 0.47
N LEU A 30 6.21 -10.37 1.01
CA LEU A 30 6.34 -9.06 1.62
C LEU A 30 6.27 -9.21 3.13
N TYR A 31 7.26 -8.67 3.83
CA TYR A 31 7.36 -8.67 5.29
C TYR A 31 7.22 -7.24 5.81
N LEU A 32 6.33 -7.04 6.79
CA LEU A 32 6.08 -5.71 7.35
C LEU A 32 7.33 -5.16 8.05
N VAL A 33 7.76 -3.98 7.63
CA VAL A 33 8.90 -3.24 8.20
C VAL A 33 8.39 -2.13 9.12
N SER A 34 7.36 -1.41 8.69
CA SER A 34 6.80 -0.29 9.42
C SER A 34 5.32 -0.11 9.08
N GLN A 35 4.56 0.40 10.05
CA GLN A 35 3.14 0.72 9.87
C GLN A 35 2.76 1.93 10.70
N VAL A 36 1.78 2.69 10.22
CA VAL A 36 1.19 3.80 10.95
C VAL A 36 -0.32 3.69 10.81
N GLY A 37 -1.04 3.82 11.93
CA GLY A 37 -2.51 3.90 11.94
C GLY A 37 -3.23 2.62 11.55
N VAL A 38 -2.52 1.50 11.34
CA VAL A 38 -3.16 0.23 11.00
C VAL A 38 -3.80 -0.39 12.24
N PRO A 39 -5.09 -0.78 12.20
CA PRO A 39 -5.74 -1.49 13.30
C PRO A 39 -5.02 -2.79 13.69
N GLU A 40 -4.90 -3.05 15.00
CA GLU A 40 -4.15 -4.20 15.53
C GLU A 40 -4.59 -5.55 14.96
N PHE A 41 -5.90 -5.74 14.76
CA PHE A 41 -6.46 -6.98 14.21
C PHE A 41 -6.05 -7.27 12.76
N LEU A 42 -5.51 -6.27 12.04
CA LEU A 42 -4.98 -6.44 10.68
C LEU A 42 -3.49 -6.76 10.67
N LEU A 43 -2.75 -6.49 11.75
CA LEU A 43 -1.29 -6.61 11.79
C LEU A 43 -0.82 -8.02 11.45
N GLU A 44 -1.46 -9.06 11.98
CA GLU A 44 -1.14 -10.45 11.65
C GLU A 44 -1.30 -10.72 10.15
N LYS A 45 -2.40 -10.24 9.55
CA LYS A 45 -2.70 -10.44 8.12
C LYS A 45 -1.74 -9.71 7.20
N ILE A 46 -1.24 -8.55 7.61
CA ILE A 46 -0.33 -7.73 6.79
C ILE A 46 1.14 -7.95 7.15
N SER A 47 1.45 -8.69 8.21
CA SER A 47 2.82 -8.97 8.65
C SER A 47 3.64 -9.73 7.60
N LYS A 48 2.96 -10.62 6.86
CA LYS A 48 3.52 -11.43 5.79
C LYS A 48 2.48 -11.63 4.67
N ILE A 49 2.75 -11.08 3.48
CA ILE A 49 1.83 -11.09 2.35
C ILE A 49 2.54 -11.74 1.14
N PRO A 50 1.98 -12.77 0.49
CA PRO A 50 2.54 -13.26 -0.76
C PRO A 50 2.27 -12.26 -1.90
N PHE A 51 3.15 -12.23 -2.90
CA PHE A 51 2.92 -11.50 -4.14
C PHE A 51 1.59 -11.97 -4.76
N GLY A 52 0.87 -11.06 -5.42
CA GLY A 52 -0.45 -11.29 -5.98
C GLY A 52 -1.62 -11.26 -4.98
N LYS A 53 -1.37 -11.17 -3.66
CA LYS A 53 -2.43 -11.13 -2.64
C LYS A 53 -2.64 -9.74 -2.03
N GLY A 54 -3.86 -9.22 -2.18
CA GLY A 54 -4.23 -7.90 -1.67
C GLY A 54 -3.47 -6.77 -2.38
N ILE A 55 -3.73 -5.52 -1.99
CA ILE A 55 -3.24 -4.34 -2.73
C ILE A 55 -1.69 -4.33 -2.80
N ALA A 56 -1.01 -4.55 -1.67
CA ALA A 56 0.45 -4.59 -1.61
C ALA A 56 1.03 -5.77 -2.42
N GLY A 57 0.49 -6.98 -2.23
CA GLY A 57 0.98 -8.15 -2.96
C GLY A 57 0.79 -8.02 -4.47
N VAL A 58 -0.36 -7.50 -4.92
CA VAL A 58 -0.63 -7.27 -6.36
C VAL A 58 0.29 -6.18 -6.92
N ALA A 59 0.55 -5.10 -6.18
CA ALA A 59 1.50 -4.06 -6.59
C ALA A 59 2.91 -4.64 -6.78
N ALA A 60 3.33 -5.54 -5.88
CA ALA A 60 4.60 -6.25 -6.01
C ALA A 60 4.63 -7.20 -7.22
N GLU A 61 3.59 -7.99 -7.42
CA GLU A 61 3.51 -8.93 -8.56
C GLU A 61 3.53 -8.21 -9.90
N ARG A 62 2.69 -7.19 -10.06
CA ARG A 62 2.53 -6.46 -11.32
C ARG A 62 3.61 -5.42 -11.56
N ARG A 63 4.38 -5.05 -10.52
CA ARG A 63 5.40 -4.00 -10.56
C ARG A 63 4.82 -2.63 -10.98
N GLU A 64 3.58 -2.38 -10.60
CA GLU A 64 2.86 -1.15 -10.90
C GLU A 64 2.08 -0.65 -9.68
N ALA A 65 1.67 0.61 -9.71
CA ALA A 65 0.77 1.17 -8.70
C ALA A 65 -0.57 0.45 -8.74
N VAL A 66 -1.05 0.01 -7.58
CA VAL A 66 -2.36 -0.65 -7.45
C VAL A 66 -3.18 0.11 -6.43
N GLU A 67 -4.36 0.52 -6.85
CA GLU A 67 -5.36 1.11 -5.98
C GLU A 67 -6.53 0.17 -5.78
N LEU A 68 -7.16 0.24 -4.61
CA LEU A 68 -8.47 -0.35 -4.42
C LEU A 68 -9.53 0.65 -4.89
N CYS A 69 -9.62 0.86 -6.19
CA CYS A 69 -10.80 1.48 -6.77
C CYS A 69 -11.80 0.34 -7.01
N ASN A 70 -12.93 0.35 -6.30
CA ASN A 70 -14.05 -0.57 -6.53
C ASN A 70 -13.79 -2.04 -6.17
N LEU A 71 -13.73 -2.37 -4.86
CA LEU A 71 -14.08 -3.73 -4.38
C LEU A 71 -15.43 -4.22 -4.97
N GLN A 72 -16.27 -3.28 -5.45
CA GLN A 72 -17.53 -3.52 -6.15
C GLN A 72 -17.40 -4.06 -7.59
N GLU A 73 -16.34 -3.70 -8.33
CA GLU A 73 -16.18 -4.14 -9.74
C GLU A 73 -15.57 -5.54 -9.82
N ASP A 74 -14.63 -5.88 -8.95
CA ASP A 74 -13.97 -7.21 -8.93
C ASP A 74 -14.85 -8.29 -8.26
N LEU A 75 -15.86 -7.90 -7.47
CA LEU A 75 -16.86 -8.80 -6.87
C LEU A 75 -18.14 -8.95 -7.72
N GLY A 76 -18.11 -8.57 -9.00
CA GLY A 76 -19.19 -8.87 -9.95
C GLY A 76 -20.51 -8.13 -9.66
N GLY A 77 -20.48 -6.95 -9.04
CA GLY A 77 -21.65 -6.08 -8.89
C GLY A 77 -22.75 -6.57 -7.94
N VAL A 78 -22.57 -7.69 -7.22
CA VAL A 78 -23.59 -8.25 -6.31
C VAL A 78 -23.54 -7.64 -4.89
N ALA A 79 -22.44 -7.00 -4.51
CA ALA A 79 -22.23 -6.51 -3.14
C ALA A 79 -22.72 -5.06 -2.87
N LYS A 80 -23.85 -4.62 -3.46
CA LYS A 80 -24.31 -3.22 -3.36
C LYS A 80 -24.81 -2.80 -1.97
N GLU A 81 -25.40 -3.71 -1.18
CA GLU A 81 -26.02 -3.32 0.10
C GLU A 81 -25.06 -3.37 1.30
N ASP A 82 -24.13 -4.34 1.34
CA ASP A 82 -23.17 -4.43 2.44
C ASP A 82 -21.99 -3.47 2.26
N ALA A 83 -21.55 -3.18 1.03
CA ALA A 83 -20.47 -2.23 0.76
C ALA A 83 -20.83 -0.76 1.08
N ARG A 84 -22.13 -0.44 1.13
CA ARG A 84 -22.59 0.89 1.55
C ARG A 84 -22.42 1.12 3.06
N LYS A 85 -22.27 0.04 3.85
CA LYS A 85 -21.97 0.07 5.28
C LYS A 85 -20.47 0.07 5.60
N THR A 86 -19.59 -0.24 4.64
CA THR A 86 -18.17 -0.48 4.91
C THR A 86 -17.26 0.74 4.81
N GLY A 87 -17.74 1.89 4.32
CA GLY A 87 -16.94 3.11 4.25
C GLY A 87 -15.68 2.93 3.40
N VAL A 88 -15.86 2.77 2.08
CA VAL A 88 -14.79 2.58 1.07
C VAL A 88 -13.54 3.36 1.45
N SER A 89 -12.47 2.66 1.83
CA SER A 89 -11.18 3.24 2.20
C SER A 89 -10.32 3.40 0.96
N GLY A 90 -10.13 4.63 0.47
CA GLY A 90 -9.22 4.90 -0.65
C GLY A 90 -7.82 4.41 -0.29
N SER A 91 -7.32 3.40 -0.99
CA SER A 91 -6.05 2.74 -0.66
C SER A 91 -5.20 2.62 -1.91
N LEU A 92 -3.91 2.92 -1.78
CA LEU A 92 -2.92 2.87 -2.84
C LEU A 92 -1.68 2.13 -2.32
N ALA A 93 -1.16 1.19 -3.10
CA ALA A 93 0.17 0.63 -2.89
C ALA A 93 1.00 0.78 -4.17
N VAL A 94 2.29 1.08 -4.00
CA VAL A 94 3.26 1.12 -5.09
C VAL A 94 4.45 0.23 -4.75
N PRO A 95 5.02 -0.47 -5.74
CA PRO A 95 6.23 -1.24 -5.56
C PRO A 95 7.43 -0.30 -5.42
N ILE A 96 8.36 -0.69 -4.56
CA ILE A 96 9.68 -0.09 -4.49
C ILE A 96 10.60 -0.97 -5.32
N LEU A 97 11.03 -0.45 -6.47
CA LEU A 97 11.87 -1.19 -7.41
C LEU A 97 13.36 -0.89 -7.17
N SER A 98 14.22 -1.84 -7.53
CA SER A 98 15.66 -1.59 -7.64
C SER A 98 15.96 -0.49 -8.65
N ALA A 99 17.17 0.09 -8.59
CA ALA A 99 17.56 1.20 -9.46
C ALA A 99 17.46 0.87 -10.97
N ASP A 100 17.66 -0.41 -11.33
CA ASP A 100 17.52 -0.95 -12.68
C ASP A 100 16.07 -1.39 -13.02
N GLY A 101 15.13 -1.29 -12.07
CA GLY A 101 13.74 -1.74 -12.21
C GLY A 101 13.55 -3.26 -12.22
N ALA A 102 14.63 -4.05 -12.10
CA ALA A 102 14.59 -5.50 -12.33
C ALA A 102 13.96 -6.27 -11.17
N LYS A 103 14.05 -5.76 -9.94
CA LYS A 103 13.59 -6.41 -8.71
C LYS A 103 12.62 -5.54 -7.94
N VAL A 104 11.63 -6.17 -7.32
CA VAL A 104 10.82 -5.55 -6.27
C VAL A 104 11.57 -5.72 -4.96
N LEU A 105 11.93 -4.60 -4.34
CA LEU A 105 12.59 -4.54 -3.03
C LEU A 105 11.57 -4.49 -1.90
N GLY A 106 10.36 -4.07 -2.19
CA GLY A 106 9.30 -3.90 -1.20
C GLY A 106 8.09 -3.18 -1.77
N THR A 107 7.19 -2.76 -0.88
CA THR A 107 6.00 -1.97 -1.23
C THR A 107 5.77 -0.91 -0.18
N ILE A 108 5.33 0.27 -0.61
CA ILE A 108 4.77 1.30 0.27
C ILE A 108 3.28 1.46 -0.03
N GLY A 109 2.47 1.42 1.02
CA GLY A 109 1.03 1.57 0.97
C GLY A 109 0.55 2.75 1.81
N ILE A 110 -0.45 3.46 1.32
CA ILE A 110 -1.14 4.56 2.02
C ILE A 110 -2.67 4.38 1.89
N GLY A 111 -3.40 4.80 2.91
CA GLY A 111 -4.86 4.66 2.94
C GLY A 111 -5.57 5.84 3.62
N LYS A 112 -6.67 6.27 3.01
CA LYS A 112 -7.65 7.21 3.54
C LYS A 112 -8.84 6.46 4.13
N VAL A 113 -9.39 6.98 5.23
CA VAL A 113 -10.62 6.45 5.86
C VAL A 113 -11.86 6.68 5.01
N THR A 114 -11.80 7.61 4.06
CA THR A 114 -12.89 7.94 3.13
C THR A 114 -12.58 7.45 1.73
N ALA A 115 -13.63 7.38 0.90
CA ALA A 115 -13.48 7.07 -0.51
C ALA A 115 -12.60 8.14 -1.17
N TYR A 116 -11.55 7.69 -1.84
CA TYR A 116 -10.61 8.57 -2.52
C TYR A 116 -10.00 7.84 -3.69
N GLN A 117 -9.97 8.50 -4.84
CA GLN A 117 -9.29 8.04 -6.04
C GLN A 117 -7.98 8.82 -6.16
N PHE A 118 -6.86 8.10 -6.13
CA PHE A 118 -5.56 8.74 -6.28
C PHE A 118 -5.34 9.06 -7.77
N SER A 119 -4.96 10.29 -8.06
CA SER A 119 -4.56 10.71 -9.40
C SER A 119 -3.25 10.03 -9.84
N GLU A 120 -3.01 9.98 -11.14
CA GLU A 120 -1.72 9.48 -11.67
C GLU A 120 -0.52 10.26 -11.12
N VAL A 121 -0.68 11.57 -10.91
CA VAL A 121 0.36 12.41 -10.30
C VAL A 121 0.67 11.96 -8.87
N GLU A 122 -0.34 11.62 -8.07
CA GLU A 122 -0.14 11.09 -6.72
C GLU A 122 0.51 9.69 -6.73
N LYS A 123 0.12 8.83 -7.68
CA LYS A 123 0.72 7.50 -7.84
C LYS A 123 2.19 7.59 -8.20
N GLU A 124 2.54 8.42 -9.19
CA GLU A 124 3.93 8.71 -9.58
C GLU A 124 4.72 9.34 -8.42
N ARG A 125 4.08 10.26 -7.69
CA ARG A 125 4.70 10.90 -6.52
C ARG A 125 5.02 9.89 -5.43
N LEU A 126 4.09 8.99 -5.10
CA LEU A 126 4.31 7.95 -4.10
C LEU A 126 5.40 6.97 -4.55
N ALA A 127 5.42 6.59 -5.84
CA ALA A 127 6.46 5.73 -6.40
C ALA A 127 7.85 6.38 -6.31
N ALA A 128 7.96 7.68 -6.60
CA ALA A 128 9.19 8.44 -6.45
C ALA A 128 9.66 8.48 -4.99
N ILE A 129 8.74 8.74 -4.05
CA ILE A 129 9.01 8.72 -2.61
C ILE A 129 9.44 7.32 -2.15
N GLY A 130 8.81 6.26 -2.66
CA GLY A 130 9.13 4.87 -2.33
C GLY A 130 10.61 4.53 -2.54
N ARG A 131 11.26 5.08 -3.58
CA ARG A 131 12.70 4.90 -3.82
C ARG A 131 13.56 5.40 -2.66
N SER A 132 13.10 6.40 -1.93
CA SER A 132 13.83 6.93 -0.78
C SER A 132 13.75 6.02 0.46
N PHE A 133 12.93 4.96 0.44
CA PHE A 133 12.84 3.96 1.51
C PHE A 133 13.80 2.77 1.30
N ILE A 134 14.53 2.69 0.18
CA ILE A 134 15.38 1.53 -0.17
C ILE A 134 16.38 1.18 0.95
N GLU A 135 17.01 2.18 1.57
CA GLU A 135 17.97 1.97 2.66
C GLU A 135 17.34 1.46 3.97
N MET A 136 16.00 1.46 4.03
CA MET A 136 15.20 1.04 5.18
C MET A 136 14.52 -0.33 4.97
N LEU A 137 14.73 -0.97 3.81
CA LEU A 137 14.13 -2.25 3.45
C LEU A 137 15.01 -3.41 3.87
#